data_AF-A0A6N3EK88-F1
#
_entry.id   AF-A0A6N3EK88-F1
#
_cell.length_a   1.000
_cell.length_b   1.000
_cell.length_c   1.000
_cell.angle_alpha   90.00
_cell.angle_beta   90.00
_cell.angle_gamma   90.00
#
_symmetry.space_group_name_H-M   'P 1'
#
loop_
_entity.id
_entity.type
_entity.pdbx_description
1 polymer ?
#
loop_
_entity_poly.entity_id
_entity_poly.type
_entity_poly.pdbx_seq_one_letter_code
_entity_poly.pdbx_strand_id
1 'polypeptide(L)' 'MKHLLHLISLACDKESLKVRLGNDVDKGVRTEDVINRSLEQLKLYEKLLTQKVDVSKLTPIEVADYIIINC' A
#
# COMPACT_ATOMS: atom_id res chain seq x y z
N MET A 1 -8.59 -24.43 18.30
CA MET A 1 -9.04 -23.05 18.01
C MET A 1 -8.86 -22.82 16.52
N LYS A 2 -9.89 -22.32 15.82
CA LYS A 2 -9.80 -22.00 14.39
C LYS A 2 -9.49 -20.50 14.31
N HIS A 3 -8.29 -20.14 13.86
CA HIS A 3 -7.93 -18.74 13.66
C HIS A 3 -8.59 -18.20 12.39
N LEU A 4 -9.11 -16.97 12.45
CA LEU A 4 -9.62 -16.26 11.28
C LEU A 4 -8.44 -15.59 10.57
N LEU A 5 -8.36 -15.76 9.24
CA LEU A 5 -7.33 -15.16 8.41
C LEU A 5 -7.94 -13.97 7.66
N HIS A 6 -7.31 -12.80 7.78
CA HIS A 6 -7.71 -11.59 7.08
C HIS A 6 -6.68 -11.30 5.98
N LEU A 7 -7.13 -11.30 4.73
CA LEU A 7 -6.31 -10.94 3.59
C LEU A 7 -6.57 -9.48 3.24
N ILE A 8 -5.54 -8.64 3.33
CA ILE A 8 -5.66 -7.18 3.17
C ILE A 8 -4.62 -6.70 2.15
N SER A 9 -5.04 -5.86 1.20
CA SER A 9 -4.15 -5.10 0.33
C SER A 9 -4.22 -3.62 0.72
N LEU A 10 -3.09 -3.07 1.15
CA LEU A 10 -2.94 -1.63 1.36
C LEU A 10 -2.53 -1.01 0.03
N ALA A 11 -3.41 -0.22 -0.56
CA ALA A 11 -3.20 0.41 -1.85
C ALA A 11 -3.32 1.93 -1.71
N CYS A 12 -2.57 2.67 -2.52
CA CYS A 12 -2.75 4.11 -2.64
C CYS A 12 -2.83 4.53 -4.11
N ASP A 13 -3.31 5.74 -4.33
CA ASP A 13 -3.32 6.33 -5.65
C ASP A 13 -1.90 6.50 -6.22
N LYS A 14 -1.83 6.73 -7.54
CA LYS A 14 -0.58 6.84 -8.27
C LYS A 14 0.30 7.99 -7.78
N GLU A 15 -0.29 9.12 -7.41
CA GLU A 15 0.47 10.32 -7.05
C GLU A 15 1.05 10.17 -5.64
N SER A 16 0.25 9.68 -4.70
CA SER A 16 0.68 9.28 -3.36
C SER A 16 1.80 8.24 -3.42
N LEU A 17 1.69 7.24 -4.31
CA LEU A 17 2.72 6.21 -4.49
C LEU A 17 4.03 6.79 -5.01
N LYS A 18 3.97 7.66 -6.04
CA LYS A 18 5.15 8.33 -6.59
C LYS A 18 5.85 9.19 -5.55
N VAL A 19 5.11 10.00 -4.80
CA VAL A 19 5.70 10.88 -3.77
C VAL A 19 6.41 10.08 -2.70
N ARG A 20 5.79 9.00 -2.21
CA ARG A 20 6.38 8.14 -1.18
C ARG A 20 7.65 7.46 -1.68
N LEU A 21 7.60 6.84 -2.86
CA LEU A 21 8.75 6.17 -3.45
C LEU A 21 9.87 7.15 -3.84
N GLY A 22 9.53 8.33 -4.36
CA GLY A 22 10.48 9.40 -4.66
C GLY A 22 11.26 9.84 -3.42
N ASN A 23 10.57 10.07 -2.30
CA ASN A 23 11.23 10.40 -1.03
C ASN A 23 12.20 9.29 -0.56
N ASP A 24 11.89 8.02 -0.85
CA ASP A 24 12.76 6.89 -0.50
C ASP A 24 13.97 6.80 -1.45
N VAL A 25 13.80 7.16 -2.72
CA VAL A 25 14.89 7.26 -3.70
C VAL A 25 15.82 8.41 -3.37
N ASP A 26 15.28 9.59 -3.03
CA ASP A 26 16.05 10.77 -2.60
C ASP A 26 16.92 10.47 -1.37
N LYS A 27 16.44 9.59 -0.48
CA LYS A 27 17.17 9.12 0.71
C LYS A 27 18.14 7.97 0.41
N GLY A 28 18.20 7.46 -0.82
CA GLY A 28 19.02 6.31 -1.22
C GLY A 28 18.54 4.96 -0.65
N VAL A 29 17.31 4.88 -0.14
CA VAL A 29 16.72 3.63 0.38
C VAL A 29 16.27 2.72 -0.77
N ARG A 30 15.94 3.31 -1.92
CA ARG A 30 15.51 2.62 -3.14
C ARG A 30 16.16 3.20 -4.39
N THR A 31 16.09 2.45 -5.47
CA THR A 31 16.50 2.87 -6.81
C THR A 31 15.32 3.40 -7.62
N GLU A 32 15.58 4.32 -8.55
CA GLU A 32 14.56 5.02 -9.37
C GLU A 32 13.60 4.06 -10.10
N ASP A 33 14.06 2.88 -10.52
CA ASP A 33 13.25 1.89 -11.25
C ASP A 33 12.02 1.41 -10.45
N VAL A 34 12.05 1.55 -9.12
CA VAL A 34 10.96 1.13 -8.25
C VAL A 34 9.66 1.87 -8.54
N ILE A 35 9.72 3.13 -8.96
CA ILE A 35 8.53 3.97 -9.17
C ILE A 35 7.71 3.40 -10.33
N ASN A 36 8.33 3.22 -11.48
CA ASN A 36 7.65 2.71 -12.69
C ASN A 36 7.09 1.30 -12.46
N ARG A 37 7.90 0.41 -11.89
CA ARG A 37 7.48 -0.98 -11.59
C ARG A 37 6.30 -1.04 -10.62
N SER A 38 6.27 -0.16 -9.62
CA SER A 38 5.19 -0.14 -8.63
C SER A 38 3.89 0.42 -9.23
N LEU A 39 3.99 1.43 -10.09
CA LEU A 39 2.83 1.99 -10.81
C LEU A 39 2.18 0.97 -11.74
N GLU A 40 2.97 0.14 -12.43
CA GLU A 40 2.47 -0.96 -13.27
C GLU A 40 1.73 -2.03 -12.44
N GLN A 41 2.23 -2.31 -11.24
CA GLN A 41 1.66 -3.32 -10.35
C GLN A 41 0.35 -2.91 -9.68
N LEU A 42 0.02 -1.62 -9.60
CA LEU A 42 -1.22 -1.16 -8.93
C LEU A 42 -2.48 -1.91 -9.41
N LYS A 43 -2.61 -2.10 -10.73
CA LYS A 43 -3.76 -2.82 -11.34
C LYS A 43 -3.81 -4.31 -11.00
N LEU A 44 -2.69 -4.90 -10.59
CA LEU A 44 -2.63 -6.31 -10.21
C LEU A 44 -3.27 -6.52 -8.84
N TYR A 45 -3.09 -5.57 -7.91
CA TYR A 45 -3.68 -5.65 -6.58
C TYR A 45 -5.22 -5.60 -6.62
N GLU A 46 -5.83 -4.94 -7.60
CA GLU A 46 -7.29 -4.96 -7.81
C GLU A 46 -7.84 -6.37 -8.03
N LYS A 47 -7.04 -7.28 -8.61
CA LYS A 47 -7.47 -8.64 -8.97
C LYS A 47 -7.33 -9.65 -7.82
N LEU A 48 -6.64 -9.30 -6.74
CA LEU A 48 -6.46 -10.20 -5.61
C LEU A 48 -7.74 -10.28 -4.76
N LEU A 49 -8.11 -11.49 -4.31
CA LEU A 49 -9.22 -11.69 -3.37
C LEU A 49 -8.81 -11.28 -1.95
N THR A 50 -8.76 -9.97 -1.72
CA THR A 50 -8.43 -9.37 -0.42
C THR A 50 -9.35 -8.19 -0.17
N GLN A 51 -9.54 -7.83 1.10
CA GLN A 51 -10.05 -6.50 1.45
C GLN A 51 -9.06 -5.44 0.95
N LYS A 52 -9.57 -4.39 0.30
CA LYS A 52 -8.75 -3.26 -0.18
C LYS A 52 -8.91 -2.12 0.81
N VAL A 53 -7.79 -1.58 1.25
CA VAL A 53 -7.76 -0.39 2.12
C VAL A 53 -7.02 0.69 1.36
N ASP A 54 -7.70 1.79 1.07
CA ASP A 54 -7.08 2.98 0.50
C ASP A 54 -6.31 3.71 1.60
N VAL A 55 -4.99 3.76 1.44
CA VAL A 55 -4.08 4.38 2.40
C VAL A 55 -3.47 5.68 1.87
N SER A 56 -3.99 6.24 0.78
CA SER A 56 -3.43 7.43 0.11
C SER A 56 -3.28 8.61 1.05
N LYS A 57 -4.27 8.81 1.93
CA LYS A 57 -4.35 9.95 2.86
C LYS A 57 -4.16 9.57 4.33
N LEU A 58 -3.74 8.33 4.59
CA LEU A 58 -3.55 7.82 5.94
C LEU A 58 -2.06 7.72 6.28
N THR A 59 -1.73 8.08 7.51
CA THR A 59 -0.44 7.79 8.13
C THR A 59 -0.36 6.31 8.54
N PRO A 60 0.86 5.76 8.78
CA PRO A 60 0.99 4.37 9.19
C PRO A 60 0.19 3.99 10.44
N ILE A 61 0.07 4.90 11.42
CA ILE A 61 -0.69 4.64 12.65
C ILE A 61 -2.20 4.60 12.37
N GLU A 62 -2.71 5.53 11.57
CA GLU A 62 -4.14 5.54 11.18
C GLU A 62 -4.51 4.30 10.36
N VAL A 63 -3.59 3.81 9.52
CA VAL A 63 -3.80 2.53 8.81
C VAL A 63 -3.87 1.36 9.77
N ALA A 64 -2.99 1.30 10.77
CA ALA A 64 -3.00 0.24 11.77
C ALA A 64 -4.33 0.24 12.57
N ASP A 65 -4.76 1.41 13.03
CA ASP A 65 -6.03 1.57 13.75
C ASP A 65 -7.22 1.18 12.86
N TYR A 66 -7.20 1.59 11.58
CA TYR A 66 -8.23 1.22 10.63
C TYR A 66 -8.33 -0.31 10.48
N ILE A 67 -7.20 -1.02 10.36
CA ILE A 67 -7.18 -2.48 10.23
C ILE A 67 -7.79 -3.14 11.46
N ILE A 68 -7.43 -2.71 12.67
CA ILE A 68 -7.95 -3.29 13.92
C ILE A 68 -9.47 -3.11 14.04
N ILE A 69 -10.00 -1.97 13.57
CA ILE A 69 -11.42 -1.62 13.72
C ILE A 69 -12.29 -2.18 12.58
N ASN A 70 -11.77 -2.26 11.36
CA ASN A 70 -12.57 -2.44 10.14
C ASN A 70 -12.23 -3.68 9.29
N CYS A 71 -11.19 -4.43 9.63
CA CYS A 71 -10.78 -5.63 8.89
C CYS A 71 -10.94 -6.88 9.74
#